data_AF-A0A9C8I042-F1
#
_entry.id   AF-A0A9C8I042-F1
#
_cell.length_a   1.000
_cell.length_b   1.000
_cell.length_c   1.000
_cell.angle_alpha   90.00
_cell.angle_beta   90.00
_cell.angle_gamma   90.00
#
_symmetry.space_group_name_H-M   'P 1'
#
loop_
_entity.id
_entity.type
_entity.pdbx_description
1 polymer ?
#
loop_
_entity_poly.entity_id
_entity_poly.type
_entity_poly.pdbx_seq_one_letter_code
_entity_poly.pdbx_strand_id
1 'polypeptide(L)'
;MKRSVTFLVFFLTIISFCFALSEGNEKLIDTPTGDILQNREVQFGFVFEKEGSVANSIEVGLFDWMSIGGGFRVLRLIGEDEVKLEDPYFLAKFQLTPDDGKVPAIAIGWDDSDYYIPVSSGPDATVERGLYLSISKQLVQQDYFGLKLSGGIHSPVINSSGVGLFMGVKFNIGEKLSISIEGDDLLASG
;
A
#
# COMPACT_ATOMS: atom_id res chain seq x y z
N MET A 1 21.08 28.02 14.72
CA MET A 1 21.26 27.42 13.37
C MET A 1 22.06 26.12 13.36
N LYS A 2 23.28 26.03 13.92
CA LYS A 2 24.09 24.78 13.84
C LYS A 2 23.44 23.53 14.47
N ARG A 3 22.73 23.67 15.60
CA ARG A 3 22.07 22.55 16.30
C ARG A 3 20.89 21.92 15.53
N SER A 4 20.11 22.72 14.82
CA SER A 4 18.97 22.22 14.02
C SER A 4 19.41 21.48 12.76
N VAL A 5 20.51 21.91 12.14
CA VAL A 5 21.10 21.23 10.96
C VAL A 5 21.72 19.89 11.36
N THR A 6 22.39 19.81 12.51
CA THR A 6 22.93 18.54 13.02
C THR A 6 21.82 17.55 13.35
N PHE A 7 20.68 18.01 13.90
CA PHE A 7 19.54 17.15 14.20
C PHE A 7 18.86 16.62 12.92
N LEU A 8 18.71 17.48 11.90
CA LEU A 8 18.17 17.08 10.59
C LEU A 8 19.08 16.07 9.88
N VAL A 9 20.40 16.29 9.89
CA VAL A 9 21.38 15.36 9.31
C VAL A 9 21.39 14.05 10.07
N PHE A 10 21.32 14.08 11.41
CA PHE A 10 21.25 12.89 12.25
C PHE A 10 19.96 12.08 11.98
N PHE A 11 18.81 12.76 11.87
CA PHE A 11 17.52 12.15 11.52
C PHE A 11 17.55 11.53 10.12
N LEU A 12 18.10 12.24 9.13
CA LEU A 12 18.30 11.72 7.76
C LEU A 12 19.27 10.53 7.70
N THR A 13 20.30 10.50 8.54
CA THR A 13 21.23 9.35 8.61
C THR A 13 20.63 8.13 9.32
N ILE A 14 19.79 8.31 10.35
CA ILE A 14 19.06 7.19 10.99
C ILE A 14 18.06 6.59 10.00
N ILE A 15 17.36 7.45 9.27
CA ILE A 15 16.47 7.06 8.17
C ILE A 15 17.24 6.24 7.14
N SER A 16 18.41 6.69 6.68
CA SER A 16 19.22 5.94 5.71
C SER A 16 19.79 4.60 6.23
N PHE A 17 20.03 4.47 7.54
CA PHE A 17 20.60 3.24 8.12
C PHE A 17 19.54 2.15 8.38
N CYS A 18 18.25 2.50 8.38
CA CYS A 18 17.14 1.57 8.56
C CYS A 18 16.64 0.95 7.24
N PHE A 19 17.06 1.45 6.09
CA PHE A 19 16.56 1.00 4.78
C PHE A 19 17.48 -0.05 4.15
N ALA A 20 17.35 -1.31 4.58
CA ALA A 20 17.30 -2.35 3.57
C ALA A 20 15.94 -2.17 2.89
N LEU A 21 15.92 -1.50 1.74
CA LEU A 21 14.69 -1.36 0.93
C LEU A 21 14.27 -2.77 0.54
N SER A 22 13.26 -3.30 1.23
CA SER A 22 12.47 -4.41 0.68
C SER A 22 11.87 -3.88 -0.62
N GLU A 23 12.09 -4.58 -1.73
CA GLU A 23 11.30 -4.36 -2.94
C GLU A 23 9.88 -4.79 -2.61
N GLY A 24 9.11 -3.84 -2.06
CA GLY A 24 7.75 -4.07 -1.61
C GLY A 24 6.95 -4.69 -2.75
N ASN A 25 6.59 -5.96 -2.56
CA ASN A 25 5.76 -6.72 -3.48
C ASN A 25 4.35 -6.84 -2.94
N GLU A 26 4.10 -6.48 -1.68
CA GLU A 26 2.80 -6.50 -1.00
C GLU A 26 1.77 -5.54 -1.57
N LYS A 27 2.23 -4.44 -2.17
CA LYS A 27 1.41 -3.49 -2.93
C LYS A 27 2.09 -3.15 -4.25
N LEU A 28 1.28 -2.76 -5.25
CA LEU A 28 1.78 -2.20 -6.51
C LEU A 28 2.05 -0.71 -6.36
N ILE A 29 1.02 0.13 -6.52
CA ILE A 29 1.00 1.50 -6.04
C ILE A 29 0.01 1.51 -4.88
N ASP A 30 -1.28 1.36 -5.18
CA ASP A 30 -2.31 1.19 -4.17
C ASP A 30 -2.95 -0.21 -4.22
N THR A 31 -2.90 -0.90 -5.36
CA THR A 31 -3.49 -2.25 -5.51
C THR A 31 -2.80 -3.29 -4.60
N PRO A 32 -3.56 -4.01 -3.74
CA PRO A 32 -3.02 -5.12 -2.95
C PRO A 32 -2.57 -6.30 -3.82
N THR A 33 -1.49 -6.96 -3.41
CA THR A 33 -1.02 -8.22 -3.99
C THR A 33 -1.22 -9.38 -3.04
N GLY A 34 -1.02 -10.60 -3.53
CA GLY A 34 -0.98 -11.83 -2.72
C GLY A 34 0.29 -11.97 -1.86
N ASP A 35 1.26 -11.07 -2.01
CA ASP A 35 2.47 -11.07 -1.20
C ASP A 35 2.27 -10.32 0.12
N ILE A 36 3.10 -10.68 1.09
CA ILE A 36 3.18 -10.06 2.42
C ILE A 36 4.62 -9.61 2.67
N LEU A 37 4.78 -8.72 3.66
CA LEU A 37 6.08 -8.48 4.27
C LEU A 37 6.56 -9.75 4.98
N GLN A 38 7.82 -10.12 4.76
CA GLN A 38 8.40 -11.30 5.43
C GLN A 38 8.63 -11.03 6.91
N ASN A 39 8.78 -12.10 7.69
CA ASN A 39 9.02 -12.00 9.12
C ASN A 39 10.20 -11.06 9.44
N ARG A 40 9.94 -10.06 10.29
CA ARG A 40 10.87 -8.99 10.71
C ARG A 40 11.17 -7.93 9.65
N GLU A 41 10.53 -7.98 8.48
CA GLU A 41 10.54 -6.85 7.57
C GLU A 41 9.64 -5.74 8.11
N VAL A 42 10.11 -4.51 7.97
CA VAL A 42 9.39 -3.30 8.35
C VAL A 42 9.37 -2.40 7.14
N GLN A 43 8.19 -1.91 6.80
CA GLN A 43 7.97 -0.97 5.71
C GLN A 43 7.38 0.32 6.26
N PHE A 44 7.88 1.44 5.75
CA PHE A 44 7.35 2.77 6.03
C PHE A 44 6.86 3.37 4.72
N GLY A 45 5.59 3.79 4.69
CA GLY A 45 4.96 4.43 3.53
C GLY A 45 4.72 5.91 3.78
N PHE A 46 4.97 6.72 2.76
CA PHE A 46 4.61 8.14 2.72
C PHE A 46 3.99 8.42 1.36
N VAL A 47 2.70 8.74 1.33
CA VAL A 47 1.97 9.04 0.10
C VAL A 47 1.53 10.50 0.14
N PHE A 48 1.92 11.25 -0.89
CA PHE A 48 1.46 12.62 -1.10
C PHE A 48 0.17 12.57 -1.92
N GLU A 49 -0.92 12.97 -1.29
CA GLU A 49 -2.26 12.93 -1.85
C GLU A 49 -2.66 14.31 -2.39
N LYS A 50 -3.86 14.39 -2.96
CA LYS A 50 -4.44 15.65 -3.44
C LYS A 50 -4.58 16.66 -2.30
N GLU A 51 -4.70 17.93 -2.67
CA GLU A 51 -4.91 19.05 -1.72
C GLU A 51 -3.78 19.20 -0.67
N GLY A 52 -2.59 18.68 -0.97
CA GLY A 52 -1.43 18.79 -0.07
C GLY A 52 -1.54 17.90 1.16
N SER A 53 -2.36 16.85 1.11
CA SER A 53 -2.49 15.86 2.17
C SER A 53 -1.35 14.84 2.11
N VAL A 54 -0.99 14.28 3.26
CA VAL A 54 0.06 13.25 3.37
C VAL A 54 -0.43 12.11 4.24
N ALA A 55 -0.46 10.91 3.66
CA ALA A 55 -0.73 9.67 4.37
C ALA A 55 0.60 8.99 4.75
N ASN A 56 0.65 8.45 5.97
CA ASN A 56 1.84 7.79 6.49
C ASN A 56 1.44 6.41 7.02
N SER A 57 2.22 5.38 6.71
CA SER A 57 1.99 4.02 7.19
C SER A 57 3.26 3.42 7.77
N ILE A 58 3.06 2.49 8.71
CA ILE A 58 4.06 1.52 9.15
C ILE A 58 3.43 0.13 9.05
N GLU A 59 4.13 -0.78 8.37
CA GLU A 59 3.72 -2.18 8.23
C GLU A 59 4.88 -3.07 8.68
N VAL A 60 4.56 -4.19 9.33
CA VAL A 60 5.52 -5.16 9.88
C VAL A 60 5.09 -6.56 9.51
N GLY A 61 5.99 -7.35 8.93
CA GLY A 61 5.82 -8.79 8.78
C GLY A 61 6.00 -9.47 10.14
N LEU A 62 4.90 -9.94 10.74
CA LEU A 62 4.93 -10.55 12.08
C LEU A 62 5.31 -12.03 12.00
N PHE A 63 4.86 -12.72 10.96
CA PHE A 63 5.15 -14.12 10.65
C PHE A 63 5.34 -14.29 9.15
N ASP A 64 5.87 -15.43 8.71
CA ASP A 64 6.04 -15.76 7.28
C ASP A 64 4.70 -15.95 6.53
N TRP A 65 3.57 -15.70 7.19
CA TRP A 65 2.21 -15.78 6.65
C TRP A 65 1.32 -14.60 7.08
N MET A 66 1.86 -13.60 7.79
CA MET A 66 1.07 -12.47 8.28
C MET A 66 1.87 -11.17 8.38
N SER A 67 1.30 -10.09 7.85
CA SER A 67 1.73 -8.72 8.11
C SER A 67 0.61 -7.91 8.77
N ILE A 68 1.00 -6.96 9.62
CA ILE A 68 0.11 -6.02 10.28
C ILE A 68 0.70 -4.62 10.18
N GLY A 69 -0.14 -3.61 10.24
CA GLY A 69 0.31 -2.24 10.19
C GLY A 69 -0.79 -1.26 10.54
N GLY A 70 -0.47 0.00 10.32
CA GLY A 70 -1.40 1.09 10.51
C GLY A 70 -0.73 2.41 10.19
N GLY A 71 -1.52 3.47 10.27
CA GLY A 71 -1.07 4.77 9.86
C GLY A 71 -2.02 5.87 10.24
N PHE A 72 -1.74 7.07 9.75
CA PHE A 72 -2.61 8.22 9.88
C PHE A 72 -2.40 9.16 8.69
N ARG A 73 -3.41 9.97 8.42
CA ARG A 73 -3.40 10.97 7.35
C ARG A 73 -3.41 12.37 7.94
N VAL A 74 -2.56 13.23 7.40
CA VAL A 74 -2.54 14.66 7.71
C VAL A 74 -3.04 15.40 6.48
N LEU A 75 -4.25 15.93 6.56
CA LEU A 75 -4.87 16.70 5.49
C LEU A 75 -4.29 18.10 5.40
N ARG A 76 -4.11 18.58 4.16
CA ARG A 76 -3.73 19.97 3.86
C ARG A 76 -2.45 20.38 4.58
N LEU A 77 -1.51 19.44 4.72
CA LEU A 77 -0.20 19.68 5.32
C LEU A 77 0.62 20.67 4.49
N ILE A 78 0.44 20.63 3.16
CA ILE A 78 1.09 21.52 2.20
C ILE A 78 0.04 22.47 1.63
N GLY A 79 0.09 23.74 2.00
CA GLY A 79 -0.85 24.76 1.52
C GLY A 79 -1.06 25.88 2.53
N GLU A 80 -2.12 26.66 2.35
CA GLU A 80 -2.50 27.76 3.25
C GLU A 80 -3.74 27.42 4.12
N ASP A 81 -4.33 26.25 3.89
CA ASP A 81 -5.52 25.80 4.60
C ASP A 81 -5.20 25.29 6.02
N GLU A 82 -6.26 25.11 6.81
CA GLU A 82 -6.15 24.54 8.15
C GLU A 82 -5.74 23.05 8.10
N VAL A 83 -4.58 22.74 8.66
CA VAL A 83 -4.09 21.36 8.81
C VAL A 83 -5.05 20.56 9.69
N LYS A 84 -5.44 19.36 9.24
CA LYS A 84 -6.27 18.44 10.02
C LYS A 84 -5.62 17.06 10.08
N LEU A 85 -5.67 16.44 11.25
CA LEU A 85 -5.26 15.05 11.44
C LEU A 85 -6.50 14.17 11.40
N GLU A 86 -6.47 13.12 10.60
CA GLU A 86 -7.53 12.11 10.55
C GLU A 86 -7.32 11.02 11.60
N ASP A 87 -8.36 10.23 11.82
CA ASP A 87 -8.29 9.05 12.66
C ASP A 87 -7.26 8.05 12.11
N PRO A 88 -6.55 7.33 13.00
CA PRO A 88 -5.61 6.32 12.56
C PRO A 88 -6.34 5.15 11.90
N TYR A 89 -5.65 4.52 10.95
CA TYR A 89 -6.13 3.35 10.22
C TYR A 89 -5.24 2.13 10.53
N PHE A 90 -5.80 0.95 10.32
CA PHE A 90 -5.23 -0.36 10.58
C PHE A 90 -5.15 -1.21 9.31
N LEU A 91 -4.02 -1.92 9.17
CA LEU A 91 -3.74 -2.81 8.05
C LEU A 91 -3.48 -4.20 8.59
N ALA A 92 -4.05 -5.23 7.95
CA ALA A 92 -3.68 -6.61 8.20
C ALA A 92 -3.74 -7.42 6.91
N LYS A 93 -2.81 -8.36 6.76
CA LYS A 93 -2.79 -9.28 5.62
C LYS A 93 -2.32 -10.66 6.05
N PHE A 94 -3.06 -11.68 5.62
CA PHE A 94 -2.79 -13.09 5.86
C PHE A 94 -2.54 -13.78 4.53
N GLN A 95 -1.34 -14.31 4.34
CA GLN A 95 -1.00 -15.08 3.14
C GLN A 95 -1.48 -16.51 3.30
N LEU A 96 -2.32 -16.96 2.37
CA LEU A 96 -2.82 -18.34 2.30
C LEU A 96 -1.82 -19.25 1.58
N THR A 97 -1.22 -18.75 0.50
CA THR A 97 -0.19 -19.45 -0.27
C THR A 97 0.86 -18.44 -0.75
N PRO A 98 2.16 -18.78 -0.73
CA PRO A 98 3.19 -18.02 -1.42
C PRO A 98 3.22 -18.36 -2.92
N ASP A 99 3.81 -17.50 -3.74
CA ASP A 99 4.17 -17.87 -5.11
C ASP A 99 5.44 -18.74 -5.10
N ASP A 100 5.30 -20.01 -5.45
CA ASP A 100 6.40 -20.99 -5.51
C ASP A 100 6.74 -21.40 -6.96
N GLY A 101 6.20 -20.67 -7.95
CA GLY A 101 6.30 -21.00 -9.37
C GLY A 101 5.16 -21.89 -9.88
N LYS A 102 4.57 -22.77 -9.06
CA LYS A 102 3.40 -23.59 -9.46
C LYS A 102 2.08 -23.01 -8.98
N VAL A 103 2.03 -22.57 -7.72
CA VAL A 103 0.87 -21.98 -7.07
C VAL A 103 1.04 -20.45 -7.10
N PRO A 104 -0.01 -19.66 -7.32
CA PRO A 104 0.06 -18.21 -7.16
C PRO A 104 0.13 -17.82 -5.68
N ALA A 105 0.65 -16.63 -5.41
CA ALA A 105 0.49 -16.02 -4.09
C ALA A 105 -0.99 -15.65 -3.90
N ILE A 106 -1.59 -16.04 -2.79
CA ILE A 106 -2.98 -15.71 -2.45
C ILE A 106 -2.99 -15.16 -1.03
N ALA A 107 -3.67 -14.03 -0.81
CA ALA A 107 -3.81 -13.45 0.51
C ALA A 107 -5.23 -12.89 0.75
N ILE A 108 -5.63 -12.87 2.01
CA ILE A 108 -6.80 -12.13 2.48
C ILE A 108 -6.28 -10.99 3.35
N GLY A 109 -6.87 -9.82 3.27
CA GLY A 109 -6.48 -8.72 4.13
C GLY A 109 -7.60 -7.76 4.45
N TRP A 110 -7.25 -6.82 5.32
CA TRP A 110 -8.05 -5.71 5.79
C TRP A 110 -7.27 -4.43 5.53
N ASP A 111 -7.94 -3.45 4.92
CA ASP A 111 -7.41 -2.12 4.71
C ASP A 111 -8.51 -1.07 4.91
N ASP A 112 -8.38 -0.26 5.96
CA ASP A 112 -9.27 0.87 6.26
C ASP A 112 -8.57 2.23 6.07
N SER A 113 -7.47 2.30 5.29
CA SER A 113 -6.78 3.58 5.03
C SER A 113 -7.64 4.61 4.30
N ASP A 114 -8.65 4.16 3.59
CA ASP A 114 -9.52 5.00 2.76
C ASP A 114 -10.77 5.50 3.53
N TYR A 115 -10.77 5.33 4.86
CA TYR A 115 -11.88 5.61 5.78
C TYR A 115 -12.37 7.07 5.82
N TYR A 116 -11.64 8.05 5.25
CA TYR A 116 -12.01 9.45 5.42
C TYR A 116 -11.77 10.31 4.17
N ILE A 117 -12.80 10.44 3.34
CA ILE A 117 -13.09 11.69 2.64
C ILE A 117 -14.52 12.08 3.06
N PRO A 118 -14.71 13.18 3.83
CA PRO A 118 -16.04 13.58 4.25
C PRO A 118 -16.93 13.86 3.04
N VAL A 119 -18.16 13.35 3.13
CA VAL A 119 -19.29 13.35 2.18
C VAL A 119 -19.69 14.75 1.65
N SER A 120 -19.01 15.82 2.07
CA SER A 120 -19.10 17.15 1.47
C SER A 120 -18.38 17.27 0.11
N SER A 121 -17.54 16.30 -0.26
CA SER A 121 -16.66 16.36 -1.44
C SER A 121 -17.26 15.68 -2.68
N GLY A 122 -18.49 16.01 -3.05
CA GLY A 122 -19.04 15.66 -4.38
C GLY A 122 -18.87 14.19 -4.81
N PRO A 123 -18.78 13.89 -6.11
CA PRO A 123 -18.63 12.52 -6.65
C PRO A 123 -17.24 11.88 -6.44
N ASP A 124 -16.35 12.48 -5.63
CA ASP A 124 -14.95 12.07 -5.46
C ASP A 124 -14.67 11.39 -4.09
N ALA A 125 -15.70 10.88 -3.42
CA ALA A 125 -15.50 10.09 -2.19
C ALA A 125 -14.78 8.76 -2.53
N THR A 126 -13.55 8.59 -2.04
CA THR A 126 -12.82 7.32 -2.15
C THR A 126 -13.55 6.22 -1.40
N VAL A 127 -13.71 5.09 -2.06
CA VAL A 127 -14.38 3.91 -1.53
C VAL A 127 -13.42 3.18 -0.59
N GLU A 128 -13.86 2.95 0.64
CA GLU A 128 -13.17 2.12 1.63
C GLU A 128 -12.91 0.72 1.06
N ARG A 129 -11.65 0.22 1.05
CA ARG A 129 -11.39 -1.15 0.59
C ARG A 129 -11.97 -2.20 1.53
N GLY A 130 -11.78 -2.04 2.83
CA GLY A 130 -12.26 -2.97 3.85
C GLY A 130 -11.61 -4.35 3.72
N LEU A 131 -12.42 -5.40 3.66
CA LEU A 131 -11.95 -6.78 3.51
C LEU A 131 -11.64 -7.07 2.04
N TYR A 132 -10.48 -7.65 1.75
CA TYR A 132 -10.09 -8.03 0.39
C TYR A 132 -9.49 -9.43 0.28
N LEU A 133 -9.56 -9.97 -0.92
CA LEU A 133 -8.86 -11.18 -1.37
C LEU A 133 -8.00 -10.79 -2.58
N SER A 134 -6.70 -11.10 -2.53
CA SER A 134 -5.74 -10.83 -3.59
C SER A 134 -5.09 -12.11 -4.08
N ILE A 135 -4.77 -12.13 -5.38
CA ILE A 135 -4.01 -13.17 -6.05
C ILE A 135 -2.91 -12.53 -6.89
N SER A 136 -1.70 -13.08 -6.82
CA SER A 136 -0.55 -12.60 -7.58
C SER A 136 0.26 -13.73 -8.15
N LYS A 137 0.81 -13.53 -9.35
CA LYS A 137 1.66 -14.51 -10.02
C LYS A 137 2.81 -13.84 -10.75
N GLN A 138 4.02 -14.32 -10.45
CA GLN A 138 5.19 -14.06 -11.25
C GLN A 138 5.11 -14.90 -12.52
N LEU A 139 4.88 -14.24 -13.66
CA LEU A 139 4.79 -14.91 -14.95
C LEU A 139 6.17 -15.12 -15.57
N VAL A 140 7.06 -14.15 -15.40
CA VAL A 140 8.43 -14.25 -15.89
C VAL A 140 9.38 -13.66 -14.88
N GLN A 141 10.43 -14.39 -14.53
CA GLN A 141 11.53 -13.89 -13.72
C GLN A 141 12.83 -14.31 -14.39
N GLN A 142 13.55 -13.34 -14.94
CA GLN A 142 14.90 -13.51 -15.49
C GLN A 142 15.79 -12.37 -14.96
N ASP A 143 17.11 -12.55 -15.08
CA ASP A 143 18.10 -11.61 -14.51
C ASP A 143 17.89 -10.14 -14.92
N TYR A 144 17.32 -9.89 -16.10
CA TYR A 144 17.13 -8.55 -16.64
C TYR A 144 15.66 -8.11 -16.75
N PHE A 145 14.71 -9.01 -16.56
CA PHE A 145 13.31 -8.66 -16.65
C PHE A 145 12.40 -9.53 -15.78
N GLY A 146 11.42 -8.87 -15.19
CA GLY A 146 10.37 -9.52 -14.40
C GLY A 146 8.99 -9.05 -14.85
N LEU A 147 8.02 -9.94 -14.87
CA LEU A 147 6.60 -9.61 -15.07
C LEU A 147 5.76 -10.29 -14.01
N LYS A 148 5.05 -9.48 -13.22
CA LYS A 148 4.12 -9.94 -12.19
C LYS A 148 2.73 -9.39 -12.47
N LEU A 149 1.74 -10.26 -12.36
CA LEU A 149 0.33 -9.88 -12.38
C LEU A 149 -0.25 -9.99 -10.98
N SER A 150 -1.12 -9.05 -10.64
CA SER A 150 -1.88 -9.04 -9.39
C SER A 150 -3.33 -8.66 -9.68
N GLY A 151 -4.23 -9.14 -8.85
CA GLY A 151 -5.63 -8.72 -8.88
C GLY A 151 -6.42 -9.35 -7.76
N GLY A 152 -7.70 -9.02 -7.70
CA GLY A 152 -8.53 -9.50 -6.61
C GLY A 152 -9.84 -8.75 -6.48
N ILE A 153 -10.47 -8.96 -5.34
CA ILE A 153 -11.74 -8.35 -4.99
C ILE A 153 -11.66 -7.74 -3.60
N HIS A 154 -12.44 -6.69 -3.38
CA HIS A 154 -12.60 -6.10 -2.06
C HIS A 154 -14.07 -5.81 -1.77
N SER A 155 -14.40 -5.70 -0.49
CA SER A 155 -15.73 -5.36 -0.02
C SER A 155 -15.56 -4.25 1.02
N PRO A 156 -16.03 -3.03 0.72
CA PRO A 156 -16.13 -1.98 1.72
C PRO A 156 -17.04 -2.46 2.85
N VAL A 157 -16.72 -2.15 4.11
CA VAL A 157 -17.51 -2.61 5.25
C VAL A 157 -18.61 -1.63 5.61
N ILE A 158 -18.40 -0.33 5.37
CA ILE A 158 -19.32 0.71 5.86
C ILE A 158 -20.20 1.28 4.75
N ASN A 159 -19.69 1.38 3.51
CA ASN A 159 -20.47 1.79 2.36
C ASN A 159 -20.81 0.57 1.52
N SER A 160 -22.07 0.12 1.52
CA SER A 160 -22.52 -1.14 0.91
C SER A 160 -22.56 -1.12 -0.63
N SER A 161 -21.53 -0.54 -1.28
CA SER A 161 -21.40 -0.34 -2.72
C SER A 161 -21.24 -1.66 -3.50
N GLY A 162 -21.11 -2.78 -2.81
CA GLY A 162 -20.92 -4.11 -3.40
C GLY A 162 -19.45 -4.53 -3.38
N VAL A 163 -19.12 -5.53 -4.20
CA VAL A 163 -17.77 -6.07 -4.30
C VAL A 163 -17.04 -5.34 -5.43
N GLY A 164 -15.94 -4.67 -5.10
CA GLY A 164 -15.04 -4.03 -6.07
C GLY A 164 -14.03 -5.04 -6.62
N LEU A 165 -13.54 -4.78 -7.85
CA LEU A 165 -12.48 -5.57 -8.49
C LEU A 165 -11.28 -4.67 -8.75
N PHE A 166 -10.08 -5.19 -8.44
CA PHE A 166 -8.82 -4.52 -8.72
C PHE A 166 -7.89 -5.43 -9.51
N MET A 167 -6.98 -4.81 -10.27
CA MET A 167 -5.91 -5.51 -10.97
C MET A 167 -4.70 -4.60 -11.19
N GLY A 168 -3.54 -5.22 -11.37
CA GLY A 168 -2.36 -4.50 -11.80
C GLY A 168 -1.23 -5.39 -12.29
N VAL A 169 -0.26 -4.74 -12.91
CA VAL A 169 0.89 -5.36 -13.56
C VAL A 169 2.15 -4.63 -13.11
N LYS A 170 3.15 -5.39 -12.68
CA LYS A 170 4.50 -4.88 -12.38
C LYS A 170 5.48 -5.45 -13.38
N PHE A 171 6.20 -4.57 -14.06
CA PHE A 171 7.27 -4.92 -14.98
C PHE A 171 8.61 -4.42 -14.43
N ASN A 172 9.51 -5.33 -14.13
CA ASN A 172 10.84 -5.03 -13.60
C ASN A 172 11.87 -5.07 -14.73
N ILE A 173 12.77 -4.09 -14.76
CA ILE A 173 13.91 -3.97 -15.66
C ILE A 173 15.18 -4.03 -14.80
N GLY A 174 15.80 -5.21 -14.77
CA GLY A 174 16.81 -5.57 -13.76
C GLY A 174 16.27 -5.44 -12.34
N GLU A 175 17.16 -5.13 -11.39
CA GLU A 175 16.87 -5.00 -9.95
C GLU A 175 16.63 -3.54 -9.51
N LYS A 176 16.51 -2.59 -10.45
CA LYS A 176 16.58 -1.16 -10.12
C LYS A 176 15.41 -0.33 -10.60
N LEU A 177 14.73 -0.79 -11.63
CA LEU A 177 13.65 -0.05 -12.25
C LEU A 177 12.43 -0.94 -12.34
N SER A 178 11.31 -0.45 -11.81
CA SER A 178 10.02 -1.09 -11.94
C SER A 178 9.03 -0.11 -12.54
N ILE A 179 8.18 -0.60 -13.44
CA ILE A 179 7.06 0.12 -14.02
C ILE A 179 5.81 -0.63 -13.59
N SER A 180 4.89 0.07 -12.93
CA SER A 180 3.62 -0.50 -12.46
C SER A 180 2.45 0.20 -13.14
N ILE A 181 1.43 -0.59 -13.47
CA ILE A 181 0.14 -0.11 -13.99
C ILE A 181 -0.94 -0.80 -13.18
N GLU A 182 -1.93 -0.05 -12.70
CA GLU A 182 -3.05 -0.57 -11.91
C GLU A 182 -4.40 -0.02 -12.37
N GLY A 183 -5.45 -0.71 -11.95
CA GLY A 183 -6.84 -0.31 -12.15
C GLY A 183 -7.68 -0.86 -11.00
N ASP A 184 -8.33 0.05 -10.28
CA ASP A 184 -9.22 -0.25 -9.17
C ASP A 184 -10.69 -0.01 -9.58
N ASP A 185 -11.61 -0.65 -8.86
CA ASP A 185 -13.06 -0.52 -9.02
C ASP A 185 -13.61 -0.73 -10.43
N LEU A 186 -13.00 -1.67 -11.17
CA LEU A 186 -13.35 -1.99 -12.56
C LEU A 186 -14.77 -2.54 -12.76
N LEU A 187 -15.47 -2.90 -11.67
CA LEU A 187 -16.85 -3.39 -11.67
C LEU A 187 -17.80 -2.55 -10.83
N ALA A 188 -17.33 -1.48 -10.16
CA ALA A 188 -18.19 -0.61 -9.39
C ALA A 188 -19.06 0.20 -10.36
N SER A 189 -20.30 -0.23 -10.56
CA SER A 189 -21.30 0.54 -11.31
C SER A 189 -21.68 1.78 -10.51
N GLY A 190 -21.47 2.96 -11.09
CA GLY A 190 -22.04 4.22 -10.60
C GLY A 190 -23.56 4.29 -10.70
#